data_AF-A0A0G3CCV5-F1
#
_entry.id   AF-A0A0G3CCV5-F1
#
_cell.length_a   1.000
_cell.length_b   1.000
_cell.length_c   1.000
_cell.angle_alpha   90.00
_cell.angle_beta   90.00
_cell.angle_gamma   90.00
#
_symmetry.space_group_name_H-M   'P 1'
#
loop_
_entity.id
_entity.type
_entity.pdbx_description
1 polymer ?
#
loop_
_entity_poly.entity_id
_entity_poly.type
_entity_poly.pdbx_seq_one_letter_code
_entity_poly.pdbx_strand_id
1 'polypeptide(L)'
;MIDSWVQPFERKFGKDSRFAIYEIPMINKAWKIVSWVIDSGMRSGIPVEKHGNVVTYYGDYSGYQKILGMEDTNLAYVFLLDQKGIIRWKGQGYSRPETERELFETAEILI
;
A
#
# COMPACT_ATOMS: atom_id res chain seq x y z
N MET A 1 -2.72 4.29 9.85
CA MET A 1 -2.91 4.94 8.53
C MET A 1 -3.23 3.92 7.46
N ILE A 2 -2.36 2.93 7.23
CA ILE A 2 -2.57 1.89 6.21
C ILE A 2 -3.91 1.15 6.40
N ASP A 3 -4.22 0.70 7.62
CA ASP A 3 -5.49 0.01 7.94
C ASP A 3 -6.74 0.80 7.57
N SER A 4 -6.68 2.14 7.63
CA SER A 4 -7.81 3.01 7.28
C SER A 4 -8.17 2.89 5.79
N TRP A 5 -7.25 2.45 4.94
CA TRP A 5 -7.49 2.16 3.53
C TRP A 5 -7.75 0.67 3.27
N VAL A 6 -6.92 -0.21 3.85
CA VAL A 6 -6.95 -1.65 3.59
C VAL A 6 -8.27 -2.27 4.04
N GLN A 7 -8.69 -2.01 5.28
CA GLN A 7 -9.90 -2.64 5.84
C GLN A 7 -11.18 -2.33 5.04
N PRO A 8 -11.53 -1.06 4.73
CA PRO A 8 -12.73 -0.79 3.94
C PRO A 8 -12.62 -1.35 2.51
N PHE A 9 -11.45 -1.30 1.88
CA PHE A 9 -11.25 -1.87 0.54
C PHE A 9 -11.44 -3.39 0.55
N GLU A 10 -10.87 -4.12 1.51
CA GLU A 10 -11.06 -5.57 1.66
C GLU A 10 -12.51 -5.94 1.95
N ARG A 11 -13.20 -5.16 2.80
CA ARG A 11 -14.64 -5.39 3.06
C ARG A 11 -15.45 -5.33 1.77
N LYS A 12 -15.10 -4.45 0.83
CA LYS A 12 -15.83 -4.25 -0.42
C LYS A 12 -15.37 -5.20 -1.54
N PHE A 13 -14.07 -5.35 -1.74
CA PHE A 13 -13.46 -6.04 -2.89
C PHE A 13 -12.65 -7.29 -2.53
N GLY A 14 -12.45 -7.62 -1.26
CA GLY A 14 -11.54 -8.70 -0.83
C GLY A 14 -11.93 -10.12 -1.27
N LYS A 15 -13.16 -10.32 -1.77
CA LYS A 15 -13.60 -11.58 -2.37
C LYS A 15 -13.51 -11.60 -3.89
N ASP A 16 -13.19 -10.47 -4.51
CA ASP A 16 -13.06 -10.33 -5.95
C ASP A 16 -11.62 -10.63 -6.36
N SER A 17 -11.41 -11.75 -7.07
CA SER A 17 -10.09 -12.19 -7.52
C SER A 17 -9.40 -11.24 -8.49
N ARG A 18 -10.09 -10.22 -9.01
CA ARG A 18 -9.49 -9.17 -9.87
C ARG A 18 -8.69 -8.15 -9.06
N PHE A 19 -8.93 -8.06 -7.75
CA PHE A 19 -8.20 -7.16 -6.88
C PHE A 19 -7.20 -7.91 -6.01
N ALA A 20 -6.03 -7.30 -5.84
CA ALA A 20 -5.04 -7.68 -4.87
C ALA A 20 -4.52 -6.41 -4.19
N ILE A 21 -4.28 -6.49 -2.89
CA ILE A 21 -3.69 -5.40 -2.11
C ILE A 21 -2.27 -5.83 -1.80
N TYR A 22 -1.31 -4.93 -2.05
CA TYR A 22 0.08 -5.14 -1.68
C TYR A 22 0.54 -4.02 -0.76
N GLU A 23 1.22 -4.38 0.34
CA GLU A 23 1.88 -3.42 1.21
C GLU A 23 3.38 -3.44 0.93
N ILE A 24 3.95 -2.27 0.69
CA ILE A 24 5.37 -2.12 0.34
C ILE A 24 6.03 -1.17 1.33
N PRO A 25 6.42 -1.64 2.53
CA PRO A 25 7.22 -0.82 3.44
C PRO A 25 8.56 -0.47 2.77
N MET A 26 8.81 0.82 2.55
CA MET A 26 10.05 1.31 1.96
C MET A 26 10.97 1.82 3.05
N ILE A 27 12.11 1.15 3.23
CA ILE A 27 13.06 1.40 4.31
C ILE A 27 14.44 1.68 3.73
N ASN A 28 15.14 2.68 4.28
CA ASN A 28 16.48 3.02 3.82
C ASN A 28 17.45 1.83 3.99
N LYS A 29 18.34 1.63 3.00
CA LYS A 29 19.37 0.58 2.97
C LYS A 29 20.19 0.46 4.25
N ALA A 30 20.43 1.55 4.98
CA ALA A 30 21.17 1.54 6.24
C ALA A 30 20.56 0.58 7.30
N TRP A 31 19.23 0.41 7.29
CA TRP A 31 18.51 -0.44 8.23
C TRP A 31 18.48 -1.92 7.83
N LYS A 32 19.04 -2.27 6.66
CA LYS A 32 19.07 -3.66 6.17
C LYS A 32 19.80 -4.60 7.13
N ILE A 33 20.77 -4.12 7.90
CA ILE A 33 21.51 -4.90 8.90
C ILE A 33 20.61 -5.47 10.02
N VAL A 34 19.47 -4.82 10.30
CA VAL A 34 18.47 -5.23 11.29
C VAL A 34 17.14 -5.63 10.64
N SER A 35 17.16 -5.93 9.33
CA SER A 35 15.96 -6.30 8.56
C SER A 35 15.17 -7.44 9.18
N TRP A 36 15.83 -8.47 9.68
CA TRP A 36 15.18 -9.59 10.35
C TRP A 36 14.31 -9.17 11.55
N VAL A 37 14.76 -8.20 12.36
CA VAL A 37 13.98 -7.65 13.49
C VAL A 37 12.79 -6.84 12.97
N ILE A 38 13.01 -6.01 11.95
CA ILE A 38 11.98 -5.14 11.38
C ILE A 38 10.88 -5.98 10.71
N ASP A 39 11.27 -6.94 9.88
CA ASP A 39 10.37 -7.84 9.17
C ASP A 39 9.60 -8.73 10.16
N SER A 40 10.25 -9.24 11.21
CA SER A 40 9.57 -9.97 12.28
C SER A 40 8.56 -9.11 13.04
N GLY A 41 8.92 -7.85 13.33
CA GLY A 41 8.01 -6.88 13.94
C GLY A 41 6.78 -6.60 13.07
N MET A 42 6.97 -6.29 11.79
CA MET A 42 5.87 -6.03 10.85
C MET A 42 4.98 -7.27 10.68
N ARG A 43 5.56 -8.46 10.50
CA ARG A 43 4.81 -9.72 10.35
C ARG A 43 3.98 -10.06 11.59
N SER A 44 4.41 -9.67 12.79
CA SER A 44 3.63 -9.92 14.00
C SER A 44 2.29 -9.17 14.04
N GLY A 45 2.19 -8.06 13.31
CA GLY A 45 0.96 -7.26 13.20
C GLY A 45 0.08 -7.61 11.98
N ILE A 46 0.57 -8.46 11.07
CA ILE A 46 -0.14 -8.82 9.83
C ILE A 46 -0.68 -10.25 9.97
N PRO A 47 -1.96 -10.52 9.66
CA PRO A 47 -2.48 -11.88 9.61
C PRO A 47 -1.66 -12.77 8.65
N VAL A 48 -1.43 -14.03 8.99
CA VAL A 48 -0.53 -14.95 8.26
C VAL A 48 -0.93 -15.08 6.79
N GLU A 49 -2.23 -15.12 6.53
CA GLU A 49 -2.82 -15.18 5.19
C GLU A 49 -2.47 -13.97 4.30
N LYS A 50 -2.08 -12.83 4.90
CA LYS A 50 -1.69 -11.62 4.18
C LYS A 50 -0.18 -11.46 4.04
N HIS A 51 0.63 -12.32 4.67
CA HIS A 51 2.10 -12.22 4.60
C HIS A 51 2.64 -12.31 3.17
N GLY A 52 1.94 -13.03 2.27
CA GLY A 52 2.30 -13.12 0.86
C GLY A 52 2.14 -11.82 0.07
N ASN A 53 1.39 -10.86 0.62
CA ASN A 53 1.07 -9.59 -0.02
C ASN A 53 1.91 -8.42 0.53
N VAL A 54 2.90 -8.70 1.37
CA VAL A 54 3.76 -7.66 1.95
C VAL A 54 5.20 -7.88 1.51
N VAL A 55 5.79 -6.84 0.90
CA VAL A 55 7.16 -6.88 0.39
C VAL A 55 7.92 -5.67 0.91
N THR A 56 8.84 -5.88 1.85
CA THR A 56 9.71 -4.81 2.34
C THR A 56 10.77 -4.47 1.29
N TYR A 57 10.83 -3.20 0.88
CA TYR A 57 11.89 -2.68 0.05
C TYR A 57 12.98 -2.03 0.92
N TYR A 58 14.18 -2.62 0.93
CA TYR A 58 15.36 -2.07 1.60
C TYR A 58 16.30 -1.42 0.58
N GLY A 59 16.29 -0.09 0.48
CA GLY A 59 17.06 0.60 -0.55
C GLY A 59 16.94 2.12 -0.48
N ASP A 60 17.52 2.80 -1.47
CA ASP A 60 17.18 4.19 -1.75
C ASP A 60 15.84 4.21 -2.49
N TYR A 61 14.87 4.92 -1.93
CA TYR A 61 13.52 5.07 -2.50
C TYR A 61 13.25 6.52 -2.94
N SER A 62 14.24 7.40 -2.93
CA SER A 62 14.11 8.81 -3.35
C SER A 62 13.61 8.96 -4.79
N GLY A 63 14.02 8.05 -5.69
CA GLY A 63 13.51 7.98 -7.06
C GLY A 63 12.00 7.73 -7.11
N TYR A 64 11.50 6.79 -6.31
CA TYR A 64 10.06 6.54 -6.18
C TYR A 64 9.34 7.75 -5.60
N GLN A 65 9.90 8.39 -4.58
CA GLN A 65 9.31 9.59 -3.99
C GLN A 65 9.11 10.68 -5.03
N LYS A 66 10.13 10.95 -5.84
CA LYS A 66 10.07 11.97 -6.87
C LYS A 66 9.06 11.62 -7.97
N ILE A 67 9.08 10.38 -8.47
CA ILE A 67 8.23 9.96 -9.60
C ILE A 67 6.76 9.87 -9.17
N LEU A 68 6.49 9.38 -7.96
CA LEU A 68 5.13 9.16 -7.45
C LEU A 68 4.58 10.36 -6.66
N GLY A 69 5.38 11.40 -6.42
CA GLY A 69 5.00 12.58 -5.65
C GLY A 69 4.81 12.29 -4.16
N MET A 70 5.68 11.45 -3.57
CA MET A 70 5.67 11.11 -2.15
C MET A 70 6.59 12.06 -1.36
N GLU A 71 6.13 13.28 -1.15
CA GLU A 71 6.91 14.36 -0.55
C GLU A 71 7.07 14.19 0.97
N ASP A 72 6.03 13.73 1.68
CA ASP A 72 6.04 13.54 3.13
C ASP A 72 6.16 12.06 3.48
N THR A 73 7.35 11.65 3.92
CA THR A 73 7.66 10.26 4.29
C THR A 73 6.91 9.79 5.54
N ASN A 74 6.22 10.68 6.27
CA ASN A 74 5.41 10.30 7.42
C ASN A 74 3.99 9.86 7.02
N LEU A 75 3.61 10.01 5.74
CA LEU A 75 2.31 9.61 5.24
C LEU A 75 2.36 8.21 4.62
N ALA A 76 1.25 7.48 4.77
CA ALA A 76 0.99 6.33 3.91
C ALA A 76 0.58 6.84 2.53
N TYR A 77 1.08 6.21 1.46
CA TYR A 77 0.66 6.46 0.09
C TYR A 77 -0.06 5.25 -0.46
N VAL A 78 -1.16 5.47 -1.17
CA VAL A 78 -2.01 4.42 -1.74
C VAL A 78 -2.18 4.68 -3.22
N PHE A 79 -1.99 3.65 -4.03
CA PHE A 79 -2.14 3.73 -5.47
C PHE A 79 -3.07 2.60 -5.92
N LEU A 80 -4.07 2.94 -6.73
CA LEU A 80 -4.88 1.96 -7.46
C LEU A 80 -4.30 1.82 -8.86
N LEU A 81 -3.89 0.62 -9.22
CA LEU A 81 -3.37 0.31 -10.54
C LEU A 81 -4.40 -0.51 -11.32
N ASP A 82 -4.47 -0.30 -12.64
CA ASP A 82 -5.17 -1.22 -13.52
C ASP A 82 -4.30 -2.44 -13.88
N GLN A 83 -4.86 -3.39 -14.63
CA GLN A 83 -4.16 -4.63 -15.04
C GLN A 83 -2.94 -4.38 -15.93
N LYS A 84 -2.78 -3.18 -16.50
CA LYS A 84 -1.61 -2.78 -17.29
C LYS A 84 -0.54 -2.10 -16.44
N GLY A 85 -0.76 -1.98 -15.13
CA GLY A 85 0.14 -1.30 -14.20
C GLY A 85 0.05 0.22 -14.27
N ILE A 86 -1.02 0.78 -14.86
CA ILE A 86 -1.21 2.23 -14.92
C ILE A 86 -1.91 2.69 -13.65
N ILE A 87 -1.38 3.73 -13.00
CA ILE A 87 -1.99 4.35 -11.83
C ILE A 87 -3.27 5.06 -12.27
N ARG A 88 -4.41 4.63 -11.73
CA ARG A 88 -5.75 5.18 -12.01
C ARG A 88 -6.24 6.11 -10.92
N TRP A 89 -5.75 5.92 -9.69
CA TRP A 89 -6.06 6.77 -8.55
C TRP A 89 -4.91 6.78 -7.55
N LYS A 90 -4.76 7.87 -6.81
CA LYS A 90 -3.77 8.03 -5.74
C LYS A 90 -4.38 8.68 -4.51
N GLY A 91 -3.92 8.25 -3.33
CA GLY A 91 -4.26 8.82 -2.04
C GLY A 91 -3.04 8.90 -1.14
N GLN A 92 -3.14 9.70 -0.09
CA GLN A 92 -2.11 9.78 0.93
C GLN A 92 -2.73 10.05 2.31
N GLY A 93 -2.01 9.72 3.37
CA GLY A 93 -2.45 10.01 4.72
C GLY A 93 -3.40 8.95 5.29
N TYR A 94 -4.30 9.39 6.17
CA TYR A 94 -5.46 8.59 6.59
C TYR A 94 -6.56 8.67 5.53
N SER A 95 -7.32 7.58 5.38
CA SER A 95 -8.53 7.62 4.57
C SER A 95 -9.54 8.59 5.16
N ARG A 96 -10.30 9.21 4.27
CA ARG A 96 -11.47 10.03 4.56
C ARG A 96 -12.64 9.52 3.73
N PRO A 97 -13.89 9.71 4.17
CA PRO A 97 -15.07 9.23 3.44
C PRO A 97 -15.08 9.62 1.96
N GLU A 98 -14.64 10.83 1.63
CA GLU A 98 -14.60 11.35 0.26
C GLU A 98 -13.57 10.58 -0.58
N THR A 99 -12.35 10.43 -0.05
CA THR A 99 -11.26 9.73 -0.74
C THR A 99 -11.50 8.22 -0.84
N GLU A 100 -12.16 7.62 0.15
CA GLU A 100 -12.56 6.21 0.11
C GLU A 100 -13.62 5.99 -1.00
N ARG A 101 -14.59 6.90 -1.09
CA ARG A 101 -15.61 6.86 -2.13
C ARG A 101 -14.97 6.98 -3.53
N GLU A 102 -14.08 7.93 -3.74
CA GLU A 102 -13.36 8.10 -5.01
C GLU A 102 -12.55 6.86 -5.39
N LEU A 103 -11.84 6.26 -4.43
CA LEU A 103 -11.10 5.01 -4.62
C LEU A 103 -12.04 3.89 -5.07
N PHE A 104 -13.21 3.76 -4.44
CA PHE A 104 -14.17 2.70 -4.76
C PHE A 104 -14.85 2.90 -6.10
N GLU A 105 -15.30 4.12 -6.41
CA GLU A 105 -15.88 4.46 -7.71
C GLU A 105 -14.85 4.21 -8.83
N THR A 106 -13.58 4.56 -8.61
CA THR A 106 -12.53 4.28 -9.58
C THR A 106 -12.28 2.78 -9.73
N ALA A 107 -12.23 2.02 -8.63
CA ALA A 107 -12.04 0.58 -8.66
C ALA A 107 -13.18 -0.14 -9.43
N GLU A 108 -14.43 0.28 -9.23
CA GLU A 108 -15.58 -0.28 -9.94
C GLU A 108 -15.53 -0.09 -11.46
N ILE A 109 -14.86 0.97 -11.95
CA ILE A 109 -14.68 1.20 -13.39
C ILE A 109 -13.61 0.26 -13.99
N LEU A 110 -12.75 -0.34 -13.16
CA LEU A 110 -11.66 -1.24 -13.61
C LEU A 110 -12.05 -2.73 -13.63
N ILE A 111 -13.25 -3.04 -13.15
CA ILE A 111 -13.90 -4.37 -13.13
C ILE A 111 -14.28 -4.79 -14.54
#